data_AF-A0AAW0YFK2-F1
#
_entry.id   AF-A0AAW0YFK2-F1
#
_cell.length_a   1.000
_cell.length_b   1.000
_cell.length_c   1.000
_cell.angle_alpha   90.00
_cell.angle_beta   90.00
_cell.angle_gamma   90.00
#
_symmetry.space_group_name_H-M   'P 1'
#
loop_
_entity.id
_entity.type
_entity.pdbx_description
1 polymer ?
#
loop_
_entity_poly.entity_id
_entity_poly.type
_entity_poly.pdbx_seq_one_letter_code
_entity_poly.pdbx_strand_id
1 'polypeptide(L)'
;KPKVEPVPAYENRVECETVGELESIRLISGSLHMESLAIRERILGPHNPEVPHPVIFRGAVFADNARFDRCLQLWMHALRLKQLNKVCVMKDLLRFAQVFSQMLHVGVQLEFEAVHEVLGATVLELKRNQEKIQNPGPKDDVETVKDEMESNMITALYLIMIAMCVAKGRSTSQPAGVANGVGGNNGIGGLNGGIGIAGFGIRSVDGESTGHSPQHLHQVVEKETQVHHTVYSLVRVEARTRSGQSLLHLAVNPETPVDDFHTNHICRFPCATTTKLLIACGADVNSMDKNRNTPLHLIVPYQKPISDFLTLHNIIMALIENGAHMDTVNQMGATPFDSATTGVAEIILRTQKKLSLKCLAAKAVKINGILYKGQVPRHLEAFIELHGPGHVDGLSNRPCKGEHRL
;
A
#
# COMPACT_ATOMS: atom_id res chain seq x y z
N LYS A 1 -6.13 46.85 -8.83
CA LYS A 1 -5.54 45.51 -8.52
C LYS A 1 -5.47 44.74 -9.85
N PRO A 2 -4.43 43.93 -10.14
CA PRO A 2 -4.45 43.10 -11.34
C PRO A 2 -5.61 42.10 -11.26
N LYS A 3 -6.35 41.92 -12.36
CA LYS A 3 -7.42 40.92 -12.42
C LYS A 3 -6.79 39.54 -12.41
N VAL A 4 -7.14 38.73 -11.42
CA VAL A 4 -6.70 37.34 -11.29
C VAL A 4 -7.94 36.46 -11.37
N GLU A 5 -7.81 35.29 -12.00
CA GLU A 5 -8.89 34.32 -12.05
C GLU A 5 -9.23 33.84 -10.63
N PRO A 6 -10.52 33.80 -10.24
CA PRO A 6 -10.90 33.32 -8.94
C PRO A 6 -10.52 31.85 -8.74
N VAL A 7 -9.99 31.53 -7.57
CA VAL A 7 -9.60 30.15 -7.22
C VAL A 7 -10.85 29.40 -6.72
N PRO A 8 -11.23 28.26 -7.33
CA PRO A 8 -12.41 27.50 -6.91
C PRO A 8 -12.39 27.06 -5.45
N ALA A 9 -11.21 26.70 -4.93
CA ALA A 9 -11.04 26.32 -3.53
C ALA A 9 -11.44 27.45 -2.56
N TYR A 10 -11.32 28.72 -2.98
CA TYR A 10 -11.74 29.90 -2.22
C TYR A 10 -13.17 30.35 -2.56
N GLU A 11 -14.04 29.42 -2.99
CA GLU A 11 -15.43 29.71 -3.36
C GLU A 11 -15.54 30.66 -4.56
N ASN A 12 -14.52 30.67 -5.42
CA ASN A 12 -14.39 31.67 -6.49
C ASN A 12 -14.51 33.11 -5.96
N ARG A 13 -14.06 33.37 -4.72
CA ARG A 13 -14.15 34.70 -4.13
C ARG A 13 -13.35 35.72 -4.93
N VAL A 14 -14.05 36.79 -5.28
CA VAL A 14 -13.46 38.01 -5.83
C VAL A 14 -13.28 38.98 -4.68
N GLU A 15 -12.07 39.55 -4.59
CA GLU A 15 -11.69 40.51 -3.56
C GLU A 15 -12.55 41.78 -3.63
N CYS A 16 -13.09 42.22 -2.49
CA CYS A 16 -13.81 43.49 -2.40
C CYS A 16 -13.02 44.66 -3.02
N GLU A 17 -13.70 45.45 -3.86
CA GLU A 17 -13.16 46.65 -4.49
C GLU A 17 -13.54 47.92 -3.72
N THR A 18 -14.66 47.88 -2.97
CA THR A 18 -15.19 49.02 -2.23
C THR A 18 -15.33 48.75 -0.73
N VAL A 19 -15.32 49.82 0.08
CA VAL A 19 -15.54 49.71 1.53
C VAL A 19 -16.94 49.15 1.84
N GLY A 20 -17.95 49.53 1.04
CA GLY A 20 -19.31 49.02 1.21
C GLY A 20 -19.43 47.51 0.98
N GLU A 21 -18.70 46.95 0.01
CA GLU A 21 -18.63 45.49 -0.17
C GLU A 21 -17.98 44.81 1.04
N LEU A 22 -16.88 45.36 1.56
CA LEU A 22 -16.22 44.81 2.74
C LEU A 22 -17.10 44.88 3.99
N GLU A 23 -17.84 45.98 4.17
CA GLU A 23 -18.80 46.14 5.26
C GLU A 23 -19.95 45.12 5.16
N SER A 24 -20.39 44.78 3.95
CA SER A 24 -21.46 43.80 3.73
C SER A 24 -21.08 42.38 4.18
N ILE A 25 -19.79 42.02 4.13
CA ILE A 25 -19.29 40.71 4.54
C ILE A 25 -18.68 40.70 5.95
N ARG A 26 -18.65 41.83 6.64
CA ARG A 26 -18.00 42.00 7.96
C ARG A 26 -18.44 40.98 9.00
N LEU A 27 -19.72 40.58 8.98
CA LEU A 27 -20.28 39.62 9.94
C LEU A 27 -20.21 38.17 9.43
N ILE A 28 -19.82 37.95 8.18
CA ILE A 28 -19.75 36.63 7.54
C ILE A 28 -18.31 36.14 7.61
N SER A 29 -17.94 35.59 8.77
CA SER A 29 -16.58 35.08 9.04
C SER A 29 -16.03 34.17 7.93
N GLY A 30 -16.86 33.30 7.34
CA GLY A 30 -16.44 32.44 6.23
C GLY A 30 -15.97 33.21 5.00
N SER A 31 -16.67 34.29 4.64
CA SER A 31 -16.35 35.11 3.48
C SER A 31 -15.07 35.91 3.69
N LEU A 32 -14.89 36.50 4.87
CA LEU A 32 -13.66 37.20 5.24
C LEU A 32 -12.44 36.28 5.16
N HIS A 33 -12.56 35.03 5.65
CA HIS A 33 -11.47 34.07 5.56
C HIS A 33 -11.14 33.71 4.10
N MET A 34 -12.13 33.42 3.27
CA MET A 34 -11.89 33.09 1.86
C MET A 34 -11.26 34.26 1.09
N GLU A 35 -11.77 35.47 1.31
CA GLU A 35 -11.18 36.68 0.74
C GLU A 35 -9.74 36.89 1.21
N SER A 36 -9.45 36.67 2.50
CA SER A 36 -8.10 36.79 3.03
C SER A 36 -7.10 35.83 2.36
N LEU A 37 -7.54 34.61 2.02
CA LEU A 37 -6.73 33.62 1.30
C LEU A 37 -6.50 34.04 -0.15
N ALA A 38 -7.56 34.50 -0.84
CA ALA A 38 -7.47 34.99 -2.21
C ALA A 38 -6.53 36.20 -2.33
N ILE A 39 -6.62 37.15 -1.38
CA ILE A 39 -5.71 38.30 -1.30
C ILE A 39 -4.27 37.84 -1.10
N ARG A 40 -4.04 36.92 -0.14
CA ARG A 40 -2.70 36.44 0.19
C ARG A 40 -2.04 35.75 -1.01
N GLU A 41 -2.74 34.84 -1.68
CA GLU A 41 -2.23 34.15 -2.86
C GLU A 41 -1.99 35.11 -4.03
N ARG A 42 -2.87 36.11 -4.22
CA ARG A 42 -2.65 37.15 -5.24
C ARG A 42 -1.38 37.97 -4.98
N ILE A 43 -1.13 38.35 -3.72
CA ILE A 43 0.01 39.20 -3.36
C ILE A 43 1.33 38.42 -3.42
N LEU A 44 1.36 37.22 -2.82
CA LEU A 44 2.59 36.43 -2.72
C LEU A 44 2.87 35.60 -3.98
N GLY A 45 1.84 35.27 -4.75
CA GLY A 45 1.88 34.41 -5.92
C GLY A 45 1.90 32.92 -5.58
N PRO A 46 1.48 32.04 -6.51
CA PRO A 46 1.40 30.59 -6.28
C PRO A 46 2.78 29.92 -6.11
N HIS A 47 3.87 30.60 -6.53
CA HIS A 47 5.25 30.13 -6.38
C HIS A 47 5.89 30.48 -5.03
N ASN A 48 5.12 31.03 -4.09
CA ASN A 48 5.62 31.33 -2.76
C ASN A 48 5.28 30.17 -1.79
N PRO A 49 6.29 29.56 -1.12
CA PRO A 49 6.09 28.41 -0.24
C PRO A 49 5.30 28.71 1.04
N GLU A 50 5.03 29.98 1.37
CA GLU A 50 4.23 30.37 2.54
C GLU A 50 2.72 30.43 2.27
N VAL A 51 2.30 30.41 1.00
CA VAL A 51 0.87 30.43 0.63
C VAL A 51 0.09 29.21 1.13
N PRO A 52 0.62 27.97 1.05
CA PRO A 52 -0.17 26.79 1.41
C PRO A 52 -0.56 26.69 2.89
N HIS A 53 0.26 27.21 3.82
CA HIS A 53 0.06 26.96 5.26
C HIS A 53 -1.28 27.50 5.79
N PRO A 54 -1.68 28.77 5.55
CA PRO A 54 -3.00 29.27 5.93
C PRO A 54 -4.17 28.51 5.26
N VAL A 55 -3.98 28.03 4.03
CA VAL A 55 -4.99 27.25 3.30
C VAL A 55 -5.22 25.91 3.98
N ILE A 56 -4.15 25.20 4.36
CA ILE A 56 -4.21 23.93 5.10
C ILE A 56 -4.90 24.14 6.45
N PHE A 57 -4.52 25.19 7.18
CA PHE A 57 -5.12 25.51 8.48
C PHE A 57 -6.63 25.76 8.34
N ARG A 58 -7.05 26.54 7.34
CA ARG A 58 -8.48 26.78 7.09
C ARG A 58 -9.22 25.48 6.73
N GLY A 59 -8.59 24.59 5.98
CA GLY A 59 -9.15 23.26 5.68
C GLY A 59 -9.33 22.41 6.94
N ALA A 60 -8.36 22.43 7.87
CA ALA A 60 -8.47 21.73 9.16
C ALA A 60 -9.67 22.23 9.99
N VAL A 61 -9.88 23.56 10.03
CA VAL A 61 -11.07 24.13 10.69
C VAL A 61 -12.37 23.61 10.06
N PHE A 62 -12.42 23.38 8.74
CA PHE A 62 -13.59 22.76 8.13
C PHE A 62 -13.73 21.28 8.49
N ALA A 63 -12.62 20.52 8.56
CA ALA A 63 -12.63 19.13 8.97
C ALA A 63 -13.18 18.96 10.40
N ASP A 64 -12.75 19.82 11.35
CA ASP A 64 -13.22 19.82 12.74
C ASP A 64 -14.73 20.07 12.83
N ASN A 65 -15.28 20.83 11.88
CA ASN A 65 -16.71 21.11 11.75
C ASN A 65 -17.45 20.11 10.84
N ALA A 66 -16.85 18.95 10.54
CA ALA A 66 -17.38 17.90 9.64
C ALA A 66 -17.72 18.38 8.20
N ARG A 67 -17.17 19.52 7.78
CA ARG A 67 -17.28 20.08 6.42
C ARG A 67 -16.19 19.52 5.53
N PHE A 68 -16.22 18.21 5.31
CA PHE A 68 -15.19 17.49 4.53
C PHE A 68 -15.10 17.97 3.08
N ASP A 69 -16.23 18.36 2.47
CA ASP A 69 -16.31 18.95 1.14
C ASP A 69 -15.38 20.17 0.98
N ARG A 70 -15.47 21.13 1.92
CA ARG A 70 -14.64 22.35 1.91
C ARG A 70 -13.21 22.07 2.32
N CYS A 71 -13.02 21.17 3.29
CA CYS A 71 -11.69 20.73 3.71
C CYS A 71 -10.90 20.18 2.51
N LEU A 72 -11.47 19.22 1.79
CA LEU A 72 -10.82 18.59 0.64
C LEU A 72 -10.50 19.62 -0.45
N GLN A 73 -11.42 20.53 -0.80
CA GLN A 73 -11.12 21.56 -1.81
C GLN A 73 -9.90 22.43 -1.46
N LEU A 74 -9.80 22.87 -0.19
CA LEU A 74 -8.67 23.67 0.27
C LEU A 74 -7.38 22.86 0.33
N TRP A 75 -7.44 21.64 0.89
CA TRP A 75 -6.26 20.80 1.01
C TRP A 75 -5.73 20.34 -0.36
N MET A 76 -6.61 20.05 -1.33
CA MET A 76 -6.20 19.70 -2.69
C MET A 76 -5.50 20.88 -3.38
N HIS A 77 -6.02 22.10 -3.21
CA HIS A 77 -5.35 23.30 -3.70
C HIS A 77 -3.98 23.51 -3.04
N ALA A 78 -3.91 23.39 -1.72
CA ALA A 78 -2.65 23.51 -0.99
C ALA A 78 -1.63 22.43 -1.39
N LEU A 79 -2.08 21.20 -1.62
CA LEU A 79 -1.23 20.10 -2.10
C LEU A 79 -0.61 20.44 -3.46
N ARG A 80 -1.42 20.93 -4.41
CA ARG A 80 -0.95 21.37 -5.73
C ARG A 80 0.05 22.52 -5.63
N LEU A 81 -0.22 23.52 -4.79
CA LEU A 81 0.72 24.62 -4.53
C LEU A 81 2.04 24.11 -3.93
N LYS A 82 2.01 23.21 -2.95
CA LYS A 82 3.24 22.63 -2.37
C LYS A 82 4.02 21.83 -3.39
N GLN A 83 3.33 21.04 -4.22
CA GLN A 83 3.97 20.28 -5.29
C GLN A 83 4.60 21.18 -6.34
N LEU A 84 3.93 22.27 -6.74
CA LEU A 84 4.45 23.28 -7.65
C LEU A 84 5.75 23.88 -7.12
N ASN A 85 5.80 24.15 -5.81
CA ASN A 85 6.97 24.71 -5.13
C ASN A 85 8.04 23.69 -4.72
N LYS A 86 7.85 22.40 -5.06
CA LYS A 86 8.76 21.30 -4.69
C LYS A 86 9.01 21.21 -3.17
N VAL A 87 8.01 21.57 -2.36
CA VAL A 87 8.04 21.46 -0.90
C VAL A 87 7.53 20.08 -0.49
N CYS A 88 8.15 19.48 0.54
CA CYS A 88 7.74 18.19 1.09
C CYS A 88 6.26 18.17 1.48
N VAL A 89 5.53 17.13 1.06
CA VAL A 89 4.09 16.94 1.34
C VAL A 89 3.79 15.74 2.24
N MET A 90 4.80 15.13 2.86
CA MET A 90 4.65 13.92 3.69
C MET A 90 3.52 14.02 4.73
N LYS A 91 3.49 15.12 5.50
CA LYS A 91 2.45 15.35 6.52
C LYS A 91 1.06 15.55 5.91
N ASP A 92 0.98 16.12 4.72
CA ASP A 92 -0.29 16.40 4.05
C ASP A 92 -0.90 15.11 3.47
N LEU A 93 -0.07 14.25 2.87
CA LEU A 93 -0.50 12.94 2.37
C LEU A 93 -1.09 12.08 3.50
N LEU A 94 -0.45 12.07 4.67
CA LEU A 94 -0.97 11.35 5.84
C LEU A 94 -2.31 11.94 6.31
N ARG A 95 -2.42 13.27 6.40
CA ARG A 95 -3.68 13.95 6.77
C ARG A 95 -4.82 13.60 5.81
N PHE A 96 -4.57 13.51 4.51
CA PHE A 96 -5.55 13.04 3.55
C PHE A 96 -6.00 11.61 3.85
N ALA A 97 -5.07 10.68 4.05
CA ALA A 97 -5.42 9.30 4.40
C ALA A 97 -6.27 9.23 5.68
N GLN A 98 -5.95 10.03 6.69
CA GLN A 98 -6.70 10.12 7.95
C GLN A 98 -8.12 10.67 7.73
N VAL A 99 -8.28 11.78 7.00
CA VAL A 99 -9.61 12.36 6.71
C VAL A 99 -10.44 11.44 5.82
N PHE A 100 -9.87 10.83 4.79
CA PHE A 100 -10.56 9.86 3.96
C PHE A 100 -11.03 8.65 4.77
N SER A 101 -10.18 8.14 5.65
CA SER A 101 -10.51 7.05 6.56
C SER A 101 -11.66 7.43 7.51
N GLN A 102 -11.66 8.66 8.04
CA GLN A 102 -12.72 9.18 8.89
C GLN A 102 -14.03 9.38 8.14
N MET A 103 -13.99 9.90 6.91
CA MET A 103 -15.19 10.06 6.06
C MET A 103 -15.87 8.70 5.83
N LEU A 104 -15.09 7.66 5.52
CA LEU A 104 -15.60 6.30 5.36
C LEU A 104 -16.15 5.72 6.68
N HIS A 105 -15.53 6.03 7.82
CA HIS A 105 -16.01 5.61 9.14
C HIS A 105 -17.38 6.19 9.48
N VAL A 106 -17.56 7.49 9.24
CA VAL A 106 -18.80 8.24 9.54
C VAL A 106 -19.86 8.04 8.45
N GLY A 107 -19.51 7.42 7.32
CA GLY A 107 -20.42 7.17 6.21
C GLY A 107 -20.66 8.39 5.31
N VAL A 108 -19.75 9.36 5.32
CA VAL A 108 -19.76 10.49 4.38
C VAL A 108 -19.26 10.00 3.02
N GLN A 109 -19.97 10.38 1.95
CA GLN A 109 -19.59 10.02 0.60
C GLN A 109 -18.20 10.59 0.26
N LEU A 110 -17.29 9.70 -0.11
CA LEU A 110 -15.94 10.04 -0.55
C LEU A 110 -15.82 9.79 -2.05
N GLU A 111 -15.53 10.84 -2.81
CA GLU A 111 -15.32 10.76 -4.25
C GLU A 111 -14.03 10.01 -4.59
N PHE A 112 -14.10 9.12 -5.57
CA PHE A 112 -12.96 8.30 -5.99
C PHE A 112 -11.83 9.17 -6.55
N GLU A 113 -12.21 10.20 -7.30
CA GLU A 113 -11.33 11.13 -7.99
C GLU A 113 -10.41 11.86 -6.99
N ALA A 114 -10.95 12.24 -5.83
CA ALA A 114 -10.16 12.87 -4.76
C ALA A 114 -9.09 11.91 -4.20
N VAL A 115 -9.45 10.65 -3.93
CA VAL A 115 -8.50 9.64 -3.42
C VAL A 115 -7.45 9.30 -4.48
N HIS A 116 -7.88 9.14 -5.73
CA HIS A 116 -6.99 8.82 -6.86
C HIS A 116 -5.98 9.94 -7.12
N GLU A 117 -6.41 11.21 -7.05
CA GLU A 117 -5.51 12.35 -7.21
C GLU A 117 -4.44 12.39 -6.10
N VAL A 118 -4.82 12.18 -4.84
CA VAL A 118 -3.85 12.13 -3.72
C VAL A 118 -2.90 10.93 -3.83
N LEU A 119 -3.39 9.78 -4.30
CA LEU A 119 -2.54 8.64 -4.59
C LEU A 119 -1.53 8.96 -5.70
N GLY A 120 -1.95 9.65 -6.76
CA GLY A 120 -1.06 10.16 -7.81
C GLY A 120 -0.02 11.15 -7.27
N ALA A 121 -0.42 12.03 -6.36
CA ALA A 121 0.48 12.96 -5.68
C ALA A 121 1.54 12.23 -4.84
N THR A 122 1.18 11.10 -4.24
CA THR A 122 2.11 10.26 -3.47
C THR A 122 3.16 9.62 -4.39
N VAL A 123 2.77 9.16 -5.58
CA VAL A 123 3.73 8.66 -6.60
C VAL A 123 4.73 9.75 -6.99
N LEU A 124 4.25 10.98 -7.22
CA LEU A 124 5.12 12.10 -7.57
C LEU A 124 6.11 12.42 -6.43
N GLU A 125 5.64 12.40 -5.18
CA GLU A 125 6.49 12.69 -4.02
C GLU A 125 7.55 11.62 -3.81
N LEU A 126 7.21 10.33 -3.94
CA LEU A 126 8.18 9.24 -3.83
C LEU A 126 9.27 9.33 -4.91
N LYS A 127 8.91 9.72 -6.14
CA LYS A 127 9.90 9.98 -7.21
C LYS A 127 10.86 11.12 -6.82
N ARG A 128 10.34 12.20 -6.22
CA ARG A 128 11.16 13.32 -5.74
C ARG A 128 12.07 12.93 -4.59
N ASN A 129 11.55 12.16 -3.61
CA ASN A 129 12.37 11.64 -2.52
C ASN A 129 13.50 10.77 -3.08
N GLN A 130 13.22 9.92 -4.07
CA GLN A 130 14.23 9.09 -4.71
C GLN A 130 15.30 9.92 -5.44
N GLU A 131 14.88 10.93 -6.21
CA GLU A 131 15.80 11.84 -6.89
C GLU A 131 16.71 12.57 -5.90
N LYS A 132 16.15 13.07 -4.78
CA LYS A 132 16.92 13.72 -3.71
C LYS A 132 17.88 12.79 -2.98
N ILE A 133 17.54 11.51 -2.84
CA ILE A 133 18.44 10.51 -2.24
C ILE A 133 19.60 10.20 -3.19
N GLN A 134 19.35 10.13 -4.51
CA GLN A 134 20.38 9.82 -5.50
C GLN A 134 21.27 11.04 -5.81
N ASN A 135 20.67 12.23 -5.89
CA ASN A 135 21.31 13.48 -6.25
C ASN A 135 20.92 14.57 -5.23
N PRO A 136 21.47 14.52 -4.00
CA PRO A 136 21.11 15.47 -2.96
C PRO A 136 21.56 16.88 -3.30
N GLY A 137 20.64 17.85 -3.15
CA GLY A 137 20.96 19.27 -3.25
C GLY A 137 21.67 19.79 -1.98
N PRO A 138 22.17 21.04 -1.99
CA PRO A 138 22.94 21.60 -0.88
C PRO A 138 22.14 21.79 0.42
N LYS A 139 20.81 21.74 0.35
CA LYS A 139 19.89 21.88 1.50
C LYS A 139 19.20 20.56 1.87
N ASP A 140 19.42 19.48 1.10
CA ASP A 140 18.73 18.21 1.33
C ASP A 140 19.51 17.39 2.37
N ASP A 141 18.83 17.02 3.44
CA ASP A 141 19.32 16.05 4.42
C ASP A 141 18.86 14.64 4.02
N VAL A 142 19.79 13.80 3.56
CA VAL A 142 19.47 12.49 2.97
C VAL A 142 18.78 11.57 3.97
N GLU A 143 19.13 11.63 5.26
CA GLU A 143 18.51 10.79 6.28
C GLU A 143 17.06 11.21 6.54
N THR A 144 16.78 12.51 6.63
CA THR A 144 15.43 13.06 6.69
C THR A 144 14.62 12.66 5.46
N VAL A 145 15.19 12.74 4.26
CA VAL A 145 14.49 12.33 3.02
C VAL A 145 14.20 10.82 3.01
N LYS A 146 15.05 9.98 3.62
CA LYS A 146 14.74 8.55 3.81
C LYS A 146 13.60 8.31 4.80
N ASP A 147 13.49 9.09 5.86
CA ASP A 147 12.32 9.03 6.77
C ASP A 147 11.04 9.46 6.06
N GLU A 148 11.14 10.50 5.23
CA GLU A 148 10.03 10.95 4.39
C GLU A 148 9.62 9.86 3.39
N MET A 149 10.59 9.21 2.73
CA MET A 149 10.35 8.10 1.81
C MET A 149 9.58 6.97 2.50
N GLU A 150 10.04 6.53 3.68
CA GLU A 150 9.42 5.45 4.43
C GLU A 150 7.99 5.79 4.87
N SER A 151 7.78 7.00 5.39
CA SER A 151 6.45 7.49 5.78
C SER A 151 5.50 7.59 4.59
N ASN A 152 6.00 8.07 3.44
CA ASN A 152 5.22 8.16 2.20
C ASN A 152 4.91 6.78 1.61
N MET A 153 5.79 5.80 1.74
CA MET A 153 5.54 4.41 1.33
C MET A 153 4.38 3.80 2.12
N ILE A 154 4.36 3.98 3.44
CA ILE A 154 3.27 3.49 4.30
C ILE A 154 1.96 4.22 3.95
N THR A 155 2.02 5.54 3.80
CA THR A 155 0.85 6.35 3.40
C THR A 155 0.31 5.94 2.02
N ALA A 156 1.18 5.57 1.07
CA ALA A 156 0.76 5.03 -0.23
C ALA A 156 -0.07 3.75 -0.06
N LEU A 157 0.32 2.85 0.85
CA LEU A 157 -0.45 1.64 1.13
C LEU A 157 -1.82 1.94 1.74
N TYR A 158 -1.92 2.93 2.64
CA TYR A 158 -3.22 3.40 3.15
C TYR A 158 -4.11 3.91 2.02
N LEU A 159 -3.58 4.78 1.16
CA LEU A 159 -4.32 5.35 0.05
C LEU A 159 -4.73 4.29 -0.98
N ILE A 160 -3.92 3.25 -1.21
CA ILE A 160 -4.31 2.10 -2.04
C ILE A 160 -5.49 1.35 -1.41
N MET A 161 -5.46 1.06 -0.11
CA MET A 161 -6.55 0.36 0.57
C MET A 161 -7.85 1.18 0.53
N ILE A 162 -7.76 2.48 0.79
CA ILE A 162 -8.89 3.41 0.71
C ILE A 162 -9.42 3.49 -0.72
N ALA A 163 -8.56 3.65 -1.73
CA ALA A 163 -8.95 3.73 -3.13
C ALA A 163 -9.67 2.46 -3.59
N MET A 164 -9.17 1.27 -3.22
CA MET A 164 -9.81 -0.01 -3.52
C MET A 164 -11.15 -0.18 -2.78
N CYS A 165 -11.27 0.35 -1.56
CA CYS A 165 -12.52 0.36 -0.81
C CYS A 165 -13.59 1.20 -1.52
N VAL A 166 -13.23 2.43 -1.89
CA VAL A 166 -14.10 3.39 -2.59
C VAL A 166 -14.47 2.90 -3.99
N ALA A 167 -13.51 2.34 -4.75
CA ALA A 167 -13.75 1.81 -6.08
C ALA A 167 -14.79 0.69 -6.10
N LYS A 168 -14.84 -0.14 -5.04
CA LYS A 168 -15.79 -1.24 -4.88
C LYS A 168 -17.13 -0.85 -4.25
N GLY A 169 -17.32 0.43 -3.89
CA GLY A 169 -18.53 0.90 -3.22
C GLY A 169 -18.77 0.30 -1.84
N ARG A 170 -17.72 -0.15 -1.13
CA ARG A 170 -17.87 -0.73 0.21
C ARG A 170 -17.91 0.40 1.26
N SER A 171 -19.04 0.63 1.90
CA SER A 171 -19.10 1.37 3.17
C SER A 171 -18.77 0.40 4.32
N THR A 172 -17.95 0.81 5.29
CA THR A 172 -17.52 -0.05 6.42
C THR A 172 -18.63 -0.42 7.41
N SER A 173 -19.90 -0.29 7.03
CA SER A 173 -21.08 -0.64 7.82
C SER A 173 -21.40 -2.15 7.72
N GLN A 174 -20.44 -3.01 8.00
CA GLN A 174 -20.70 -4.37 8.48
C GLN A 174 -19.62 -4.74 9.51
N PRO A 175 -19.94 -4.84 10.81
CA PRO A 175 -19.03 -5.46 11.75
C PRO A 175 -18.89 -6.94 11.36
N ALA A 176 -17.68 -7.48 11.54
CA ALA A 176 -17.42 -8.91 11.42
C ALA A 176 -18.30 -9.66 12.47
N GLY A 177 -19.48 -10.08 12.02
CA GLY A 177 -20.46 -10.78 12.83
C GLY A 177 -20.02 -12.23 13.05
N VAL A 178 -19.66 -12.49 14.30
CA VAL A 178 -19.53 -13.81 14.92
C VAL A 178 -20.75 -14.67 14.55
N ALA A 179 -20.55 -15.69 13.72
CA ALA A 179 -21.56 -16.73 13.50
C ALA A 179 -21.51 -17.74 14.66
N ASN A 180 -22.06 -17.36 15.81
CA ASN A 180 -22.50 -18.30 16.84
C ASN A 180 -24.03 -18.34 16.80
N GLY A 181 -24.58 -19.48 16.41
CA GLY A 181 -26.00 -19.74 16.37
C GLY A 181 -26.27 -21.23 16.53
N VAL A 182 -26.16 -21.70 17.78
CA VAL A 182 -26.71 -22.97 18.24
C VAL A 182 -28.24 -22.88 18.15
N GLY A 183 -28.86 -23.83 17.46
CA GLY A 183 -30.31 -24.03 17.42
C GLY A 183 -30.60 -25.47 17.01
N GLY A 184 -30.92 -26.30 18.02
CA GLY A 184 -31.03 -27.74 17.87
C GLY A 184 -32.38 -28.27 17.39
N ASN A 185 -32.33 -29.58 17.13
CA ASN A 185 -33.34 -30.63 17.20
C ASN A 185 -34.09 -31.13 15.94
N ASN A 186 -33.70 -32.38 15.62
CA ASN A 186 -34.50 -33.60 15.46
C ASN A 186 -35.15 -33.95 14.11
N GLY A 187 -34.69 -35.07 13.54
CA GLY A 187 -35.31 -35.77 12.40
C GLY A 187 -34.52 -36.97 11.90
N ILE A 188 -34.66 -38.09 12.60
CA ILE A 188 -34.17 -39.47 12.40
C ILE A 188 -34.27 -40.00 10.95
N GLY A 189 -33.25 -40.75 10.47
CA GLY A 189 -33.47 -41.84 9.50
C GLY A 189 -32.33 -42.22 8.55
N GLY A 190 -31.72 -43.39 8.79
CA GLY A 190 -31.41 -44.35 7.70
C GLY A 190 -29.99 -44.43 7.15
N LEU A 191 -29.31 -45.53 7.49
CA LEU A 191 -28.07 -46.04 6.88
C LEU A 191 -28.32 -46.55 5.45
N ASN A 192 -27.40 -46.29 4.51
CA ASN A 192 -26.80 -47.30 3.63
C ASN A 192 -25.71 -46.73 2.71
N GLY A 193 -24.63 -47.49 2.55
CA GLY A 193 -23.46 -47.15 1.74
C GLY A 193 -23.61 -47.44 0.24
N GLY A 194 -22.56 -47.07 -0.51
CA GLY A 194 -22.44 -47.42 -1.93
C GLY A 194 -21.45 -46.52 -2.66
N ILE A 195 -20.30 -47.09 -2.99
CA ILE A 195 -19.27 -46.54 -3.88
C ILE A 195 -19.86 -46.37 -5.29
N GLY A 196 -19.61 -45.22 -5.94
CA GLY A 196 -20.01 -44.97 -7.33
C GLY A 196 -19.19 -43.84 -7.96
N ILE A 197 -18.57 -44.16 -9.09
CA ILE A 197 -17.60 -43.37 -9.84
C ILE A 197 -18.33 -42.65 -10.99
N ALA A 198 -17.82 -41.47 -11.36
CA ALA A 198 -18.01 -40.73 -12.62
C ALA A 198 -19.26 -39.84 -12.79
N GLY A 199 -19.02 -38.63 -13.30
CA GLY A 199 -20.03 -37.79 -13.93
C GLY A 199 -19.74 -36.29 -13.86
N PHE A 200 -18.93 -35.78 -14.80
CA PHE A 200 -18.95 -34.35 -15.16
C PHE A 200 -20.40 -33.96 -15.49
N GLY A 201 -20.99 -33.08 -14.68
CA GLY A 201 -22.37 -32.64 -14.82
C GLY A 201 -22.50 -31.18 -14.42
N ILE A 202 -22.59 -30.32 -15.43
CA ILE A 202 -22.95 -28.91 -15.31
C ILE A 202 -24.33 -28.83 -14.64
N ARG A 203 -24.42 -28.20 -13.47
CA ARG A 203 -25.70 -27.69 -12.94
C ARG A 203 -25.53 -26.23 -12.53
N SER A 204 -26.34 -25.44 -13.20
CA SER A 204 -26.44 -24.00 -13.15
C SER A 204 -27.33 -23.54 -11.98
N VAL A 205 -27.01 -22.35 -11.48
CA VAL A 205 -27.84 -21.32 -10.84
C VAL A 205 -28.69 -21.71 -9.62
N ASP A 206 -28.25 -21.26 -8.45
CA ASP A 206 -29.12 -20.53 -7.53
C ASP A 206 -28.50 -19.14 -7.33
N GLY A 207 -29.17 -18.15 -7.92
CA GLY A 207 -28.72 -16.76 -7.95
C GLY A 207 -29.19 -16.02 -6.71
N GLU A 208 -28.24 -15.58 -5.88
CA GLU A 208 -28.44 -14.39 -5.07
C GLU A 208 -28.30 -13.18 -5.99
N SER A 209 -29.44 -12.60 -6.37
CA SER A 209 -29.54 -11.41 -7.19
C SER A 209 -29.03 -10.18 -6.44
N THR A 210 -27.72 -9.95 -6.45
CA THR A 210 -27.20 -8.58 -6.28
C THR A 210 -27.42 -7.86 -7.61
N GLY A 211 -28.60 -7.23 -7.74
CA GLY A 211 -28.95 -6.41 -8.89
C GLY A 211 -28.03 -5.20 -8.98
N HIS A 212 -26.87 -5.35 -9.63
CA HIS A 212 -26.04 -4.23 -10.03
C HIS A 212 -26.34 -3.94 -11.50
N SER A 213 -26.74 -2.72 -11.81
CA SER A 213 -26.95 -2.31 -13.20
C SER A 213 -25.63 -2.47 -13.99
N PRO A 214 -25.68 -2.84 -15.29
CA PRO A 214 -24.48 -2.97 -16.12
C PRO A 214 -23.57 -1.72 -16.09
N GLN A 215 -24.18 -0.54 -15.90
CA GLN A 215 -23.48 0.74 -15.76
C GLN A 215 -22.65 0.84 -14.47
N HIS A 216 -23.17 0.35 -13.34
CA HIS A 216 -22.42 0.35 -12.07
C HIS A 216 -21.19 -0.57 -12.14
N LEU A 217 -21.35 -1.76 -12.74
CA LEU A 217 -20.23 -2.68 -12.91
C LEU A 217 -19.13 -2.10 -13.80
N HIS A 218 -19.50 -1.40 -14.88
CA HIS A 218 -18.54 -0.72 -15.74
C HIS A 218 -17.73 0.35 -14.99
N GLN A 219 -18.39 1.18 -14.18
CA GLN A 219 -17.73 2.22 -13.38
C GLN A 219 -16.77 1.63 -12.33
N VAL A 220 -17.14 0.52 -11.68
CA VAL A 220 -16.25 -0.17 -10.72
C VAL A 220 -14.97 -0.66 -11.43
N VAL A 221 -15.12 -1.33 -12.58
CA VAL A 221 -13.98 -1.84 -13.36
C VAL A 221 -13.08 -0.71 -13.85
N GLU A 222 -13.67 0.41 -14.30
CA GLU A 222 -12.91 1.58 -14.73
C GLU A 222 -12.09 2.17 -13.58
N LYS A 223 -12.71 2.38 -12.41
CA LYS A 223 -12.03 2.88 -11.21
C LYS A 223 -10.92 1.94 -10.74
N GLU A 224 -11.17 0.63 -10.71
CA GLU A 224 -10.13 -0.35 -10.40
C GLU A 224 -8.97 -0.27 -11.40
N THR A 225 -9.25 -0.15 -12.70
CA THR A 225 -8.21 -0.01 -13.73
C THR A 225 -7.36 1.24 -13.52
N GLN A 226 -7.97 2.36 -13.14
CA GLN A 226 -7.26 3.59 -12.78
C GLN A 226 -6.35 3.41 -11.56
N VAL A 227 -6.79 2.65 -10.54
CA VAL A 227 -5.94 2.30 -9.40
C VAL A 227 -4.77 1.42 -9.84
N HIS A 228 -5.01 0.39 -10.67
CA HIS A 228 -3.93 -0.48 -11.17
C HIS A 228 -2.87 0.31 -11.93
N HIS A 229 -3.27 1.26 -12.78
CA HIS A 229 -2.31 2.10 -13.51
C HIS A 229 -1.45 2.97 -12.58
N THR A 230 -2.06 3.57 -11.55
CA THR A 230 -1.33 4.37 -10.57
C THR A 230 -0.41 3.51 -9.70
N VAL A 231 -0.87 2.32 -9.28
CA VAL A 231 -0.06 1.37 -8.50
C VAL A 231 1.09 0.78 -9.33
N TYR A 232 0.88 0.51 -10.61
CA TYR A 232 1.96 0.15 -11.54
C TYR A 232 3.03 1.24 -11.60
N SER A 233 2.61 2.50 -11.73
CA SER A 233 3.53 3.65 -11.70
C SER A 233 4.25 3.79 -10.37
N LEU A 234 3.58 3.49 -9.25
CA LEU A 234 4.13 3.50 -7.90
C LEU A 234 5.21 2.41 -7.70
N VAL A 235 4.92 1.17 -8.10
CA VAL A 235 5.85 0.03 -7.97
C VAL A 235 7.14 0.29 -8.73
N ARG A 236 7.05 0.91 -9.92
CA ARG A 236 8.20 1.28 -10.75
C ARG A 236 9.06 2.42 -10.21
N VAL A 237 8.62 3.11 -9.15
CA VAL A 237 9.51 4.01 -8.40
C VAL A 237 10.58 3.20 -7.69
N GLU A 238 10.36 1.92 -7.40
CA GLU A 238 11.32 1.07 -6.69
C GLU A 238 11.74 1.66 -5.34
N ALA A 239 10.82 2.39 -4.69
CA ALA A 239 11.04 2.97 -3.38
C ALA A 239 11.46 1.90 -2.35
N ARG A 240 12.35 2.30 -1.44
CA ARG A 240 12.91 1.45 -0.39
C ARG A 240 12.91 2.23 0.93
N THR A 241 12.54 1.55 2.01
CA THR A 241 12.68 2.07 3.39
C THR A 241 14.14 2.17 3.81
N ARG A 242 14.40 2.69 5.01
CA ARG A 242 15.76 2.65 5.59
C ARG A 242 16.29 1.22 5.75
N SER A 243 15.43 0.25 6.03
CA SER A 243 15.78 -1.17 6.12
C SER A 243 15.88 -1.87 4.76
N GLY A 244 15.65 -1.16 3.64
CA GLY A 244 15.67 -1.73 2.29
C GLY A 244 14.38 -2.48 1.93
N GLN A 245 13.31 -2.34 2.71
CA GLN A 245 12.04 -2.99 2.42
C GLN A 245 11.35 -2.31 1.23
N SER A 246 10.75 -3.12 0.36
CA SER A 246 9.86 -2.66 -0.72
C SER A 246 8.42 -2.48 -0.22
N LEU A 247 7.54 -1.88 -1.04
CA LEU A 247 6.10 -1.80 -0.73
C LEU A 247 5.48 -3.19 -0.48
N LEU A 248 5.97 -4.21 -1.17
CA LEU A 248 5.49 -5.59 -0.98
C LEU A 248 5.89 -6.15 0.39
N HIS A 249 7.10 -5.84 0.87
CA HIS A 249 7.51 -6.20 2.24
C HIS A 249 6.59 -5.57 3.27
N LEU A 250 6.32 -4.27 3.14
CA LEU A 250 5.43 -3.54 4.06
C LEU A 250 3.99 -4.08 4.02
N ALA A 251 3.47 -4.44 2.83
CA ALA A 251 2.12 -4.96 2.69
C ALA A 251 1.90 -6.34 3.34
N VAL A 252 2.95 -7.17 3.42
CA VAL A 252 2.91 -8.50 4.05
C VAL A 252 3.44 -8.53 5.47
N ASN A 253 4.11 -7.46 5.93
CA ASN A 253 4.68 -7.42 7.26
C ASN A 253 3.61 -7.07 8.31
N PRO A 254 3.31 -7.95 9.29
CA PRO A 254 2.37 -7.66 10.36
C PRO A 254 2.82 -6.55 11.31
N GLU A 255 4.11 -6.21 11.31
CA GLU A 255 4.71 -5.16 12.13
C GLU A 255 4.73 -3.80 11.43
N THR A 256 4.26 -3.71 10.18
CA THR A 256 4.10 -2.42 9.50
C THR A 256 3.20 -1.53 10.34
N PRO A 257 3.67 -0.34 10.76
CA PRO A 257 2.93 0.49 11.70
C PRO A 257 1.63 0.97 11.05
N VAL A 258 0.56 0.96 11.85
CA VAL A 258 -0.74 1.50 11.49
C VAL A 258 -1.03 2.67 12.43
N ASP A 259 -1.60 3.76 11.92
CA ASP A 259 -2.12 4.81 12.80
C ASP A 259 -3.35 4.28 13.55
N ASP A 260 -3.13 3.91 14.81
CA ASP A 260 -4.10 3.30 15.72
C ASP A 260 -5.32 4.18 16.00
N PHE A 261 -5.26 5.48 15.72
CA PHE A 261 -6.36 6.39 16.01
C PHE A 261 -7.29 6.61 14.81
N HIS A 262 -6.73 6.90 13.62
CA HIS A 262 -7.54 7.35 12.48
C HIS A 262 -7.75 6.30 11.39
N THR A 263 -6.87 5.30 11.27
CA THR A 263 -6.82 4.44 10.07
C THR A 263 -7.01 2.95 10.33
N ASN A 264 -6.96 2.50 11.57
CA ASN A 264 -6.95 1.08 11.96
C ASN A 264 -8.21 0.26 11.58
N HIS A 265 -9.35 0.92 11.31
CA HIS A 265 -10.59 0.26 10.88
C HIS A 265 -10.58 -0.11 9.40
N ILE A 266 -9.77 0.58 8.58
CA ILE A 266 -9.63 0.33 7.13
C ILE A 266 -8.28 -0.27 6.80
N CYS A 267 -7.21 0.29 7.36
CA CYS A 267 -5.83 -0.09 7.07
C CYS A 267 -5.36 -1.14 8.06
N ARG A 268 -5.09 -2.35 7.57
CA ARG A 268 -4.55 -3.45 8.37
C ARG A 268 -3.51 -4.21 7.60
N PHE A 269 -2.41 -4.55 8.27
CA PHE A 269 -1.37 -5.42 7.74
C PHE A 269 -1.28 -6.70 8.57
N PRO A 270 -1.00 -7.84 7.93
CA PRO A 270 -0.77 -8.02 6.49
C PRO A 270 -2.08 -7.93 5.66
N CYS A 271 -2.00 -7.49 4.40
CA CYS A 271 -3.20 -7.31 3.55
C CYS A 271 -3.12 -8.12 2.26
N ALA A 272 -3.92 -9.18 2.15
CA ALA A 272 -3.93 -10.06 0.97
C ALA A 272 -4.35 -9.33 -0.32
N THR A 273 -5.35 -8.45 -0.25
CA THR A 273 -5.84 -7.69 -1.41
C THR A 273 -4.76 -6.75 -1.95
N THR A 274 -4.14 -5.95 -1.08
CA THR A 274 -3.06 -5.03 -1.46
C THR A 274 -1.83 -5.80 -1.95
N THR A 275 -1.49 -6.93 -1.33
CA THR A 275 -0.41 -7.81 -1.77
C THR A 275 -0.65 -8.29 -3.21
N LYS A 276 -1.83 -8.85 -3.50
CA LYS A 276 -2.18 -9.33 -4.84
C LYS A 276 -2.14 -8.21 -5.88
N LEU A 277 -2.63 -7.02 -5.52
CA LEU A 277 -2.59 -5.84 -6.38
C LEU A 277 -1.16 -5.41 -6.71
N LEU A 278 -0.28 -5.32 -5.70
CA LEU A 278 1.13 -4.98 -5.90
C LEU A 278 1.82 -5.99 -6.83
N ILE A 279 1.60 -7.29 -6.61
CA ILE A 279 2.15 -8.36 -7.45
C ILE A 279 1.63 -8.25 -8.88
N ALA A 280 0.32 -8.06 -9.07
CA ALA A 280 -0.29 -7.87 -10.38
C ALA A 280 0.26 -6.63 -11.12
N CYS A 281 0.68 -5.61 -10.36
CA CYS A 281 1.34 -4.40 -10.87
C CYS A 281 2.86 -4.56 -11.05
N GLY A 282 3.41 -5.77 -10.93
CA GLY A 282 4.81 -6.08 -11.20
C GLY A 282 5.76 -5.90 -10.02
N ALA A 283 5.25 -5.91 -8.77
CA ALA A 283 6.14 -5.89 -7.61
C ALA A 283 6.98 -7.18 -7.55
N ASP A 284 8.29 -7.03 -7.38
CA ASP A 284 9.21 -8.16 -7.29
C ASP A 284 8.99 -8.96 -5.99
N VAL A 285 8.41 -10.15 -6.14
CA VAL A 285 8.13 -11.12 -5.06
C VAL A 285 9.38 -11.66 -4.39
N ASN A 286 10.54 -11.53 -5.04
CA ASN A 286 11.84 -11.97 -4.53
C ASN A 286 12.74 -10.81 -4.11
N SER A 287 12.22 -9.58 -4.07
CA SER A 287 12.96 -8.43 -3.58
C SER A 287 13.48 -8.72 -2.17
N MET A 288 14.71 -8.29 -1.89
CA MET A 288 15.37 -8.50 -0.59
C MET A 288 15.54 -7.17 0.14
N ASP A 289 15.23 -7.16 1.44
CA ASP A 289 15.63 -6.08 2.33
C ASP A 289 17.14 -6.14 2.67
N LYS A 290 17.63 -5.22 3.53
CA LYS A 290 19.04 -5.20 3.96
C LYS A 290 19.48 -6.47 4.69
N ASN A 291 18.55 -7.15 5.36
CA ASN A 291 18.79 -8.42 6.05
C ASN A 291 18.61 -9.63 5.10
N ARG A 292 18.44 -9.39 3.79
CA ARG A 292 18.11 -10.39 2.77
C ARG A 292 16.81 -11.16 3.05
N ASN A 293 15.90 -10.59 3.84
CA ASN A 293 14.55 -11.14 3.94
C ASN A 293 13.80 -10.80 2.65
N THR A 294 13.11 -11.79 2.11
CA THR A 294 12.11 -11.60 1.05
C THR A 294 10.74 -11.37 1.70
N PRO A 295 9.71 -10.91 0.95
CA PRO A 295 8.35 -10.84 1.48
C PRO A 295 7.88 -12.17 2.10
N LEU A 296 8.30 -13.31 1.54
CA LEU A 296 7.99 -14.63 2.07
C LEU A 296 8.66 -14.89 3.44
N HIS A 297 9.86 -14.35 3.70
CA HIS A 297 10.49 -14.45 5.03
C HIS A 297 9.76 -13.64 6.10
N LEU A 298 9.08 -12.54 5.74
CA LEU A 298 8.42 -11.66 6.71
C LEU A 298 7.03 -12.14 7.12
N ILE A 299 6.30 -12.82 6.22
CA ILE A 299 4.93 -13.27 6.50
C ILE A 299 4.86 -14.57 7.31
N VAL A 300 5.88 -15.44 7.19
CA VAL A 300 5.89 -16.78 7.81
C VAL A 300 6.04 -16.81 9.34
N PRO A 301 6.68 -15.84 10.03
CA PRO A 301 6.74 -15.80 11.49
C PRO A 301 5.44 -15.27 12.13
N TYR A 302 4.37 -15.06 11.36
CA TYR A 302 3.13 -14.45 11.81
C TYR A 302 2.41 -15.29 12.86
N GLN A 303 2.23 -14.73 14.07
CA GLN A 303 1.69 -15.42 15.25
C GLN A 303 0.28 -14.96 15.67
N LYS A 304 -0.37 -14.05 14.93
CA LYS A 304 -1.73 -13.58 15.28
C LYS A 304 -2.77 -14.70 15.10
N PRO A 305 -3.91 -14.65 15.83
CA PRO A 305 -4.82 -15.79 15.98
C PRO A 305 -5.49 -16.31 14.70
N ILE A 306 -6.07 -17.51 14.84
CA ILE A 306 -6.59 -18.44 13.83
C ILE A 306 -7.53 -17.80 12.78
N SER A 307 -8.23 -16.71 13.11
CA SER A 307 -9.16 -16.02 12.19
C SER A 307 -8.48 -15.39 10.97
N ASP A 308 -7.16 -15.15 11.02
CA ASP A 308 -6.38 -14.61 9.90
C ASP A 308 -5.66 -15.70 9.07
N PHE A 309 -5.98 -16.98 9.28
CA PHE A 309 -5.44 -18.09 8.48
C PHE A 309 -5.64 -17.86 6.97
N LEU A 310 -6.83 -17.41 6.57
CA LEU A 310 -7.15 -17.19 5.16
C LEU A 310 -6.31 -16.05 4.57
N THR A 311 -6.06 -14.99 5.35
CA THR A 311 -5.18 -13.87 4.95
C THR A 311 -3.76 -14.38 4.73
N LEU A 312 -3.22 -15.12 5.70
CA LEU A 312 -1.89 -15.73 5.63
C LEU A 312 -1.76 -16.67 4.42
N HIS A 313 -2.71 -17.60 4.27
CA HIS A 313 -2.75 -18.55 3.16
C HIS A 313 -2.79 -17.82 1.81
N ASN A 314 -3.69 -16.84 1.65
CA ASN A 314 -3.83 -16.08 0.42
C ASN A 314 -2.55 -15.32 0.04
N ILE A 315 -1.82 -14.79 1.03
CA ILE A 315 -0.57 -14.06 0.79
C ILE A 315 0.54 -15.04 0.41
N ILE A 316 0.73 -16.12 1.17
CA ILE A 316 1.77 -17.12 0.87
C ILE A 316 1.52 -17.74 -0.51
N MET A 317 0.29 -18.15 -0.80
CA MET A 317 -0.05 -18.72 -2.12
C MET A 317 0.16 -17.69 -3.24
N ALA A 318 -0.29 -16.44 -3.07
CA ALA A 318 -0.06 -15.41 -4.07
C ALA A 318 1.43 -15.18 -4.35
N LEU A 319 2.29 -15.19 -3.33
CA LEU A 319 3.74 -15.08 -3.50
C LEU A 319 4.30 -16.28 -4.27
N ILE A 320 3.98 -17.52 -3.85
CA ILE A 320 4.49 -18.76 -4.45
C ILE A 320 4.03 -18.90 -5.90
N GLU A 321 2.74 -18.70 -6.16
CA GLU A 321 2.16 -18.79 -7.51
C GLU A 321 2.76 -17.77 -8.48
N ASN A 322 3.25 -16.64 -7.97
CA ASN A 322 3.94 -15.61 -8.76
C ASN A 322 5.47 -15.73 -8.71
N GLY A 323 6.00 -16.90 -8.31
CA GLY A 323 7.42 -17.22 -8.46
C GLY A 323 8.31 -16.82 -7.27
N ALA A 324 7.76 -16.69 -6.07
CA ALA A 324 8.56 -16.53 -4.86
C ALA A 324 9.42 -17.78 -4.60
N HIS A 325 10.72 -17.58 -4.44
CA HIS A 325 11.66 -18.63 -4.14
C HIS A 325 11.60 -19.02 -2.66
N MET A 326 11.43 -20.31 -2.38
CA MET A 326 11.37 -20.85 -1.00
C MET A 326 12.74 -21.29 -0.45
N ASP A 327 13.77 -21.28 -1.28
CA ASP A 327 15.14 -21.72 -0.94
C ASP A 327 16.15 -20.57 -0.86
N THR A 328 15.70 -19.34 -1.06
CA THR A 328 16.49 -18.15 -0.72
C THR A 328 16.80 -18.18 0.75
N VAL A 329 18.00 -17.72 1.12
CA VAL A 329 18.38 -17.55 2.52
C VAL A 329 18.56 -16.08 2.84
N ASN A 330 18.12 -15.69 4.03
CA ASN A 330 18.39 -14.37 4.58
C ASN A 330 19.84 -14.26 5.09
N GLN A 331 20.19 -13.14 5.71
CA GLN A 331 21.52 -12.88 6.26
C GLN A 331 21.91 -13.87 7.37
N MET A 332 20.94 -14.44 8.09
CA MET A 332 21.18 -15.49 9.09
C MET A 332 21.38 -16.88 8.47
N GLY A 333 21.22 -17.01 7.14
CA GLY A 333 21.27 -18.29 6.44
C GLY A 333 19.99 -19.12 6.56
N ALA A 334 18.91 -18.54 7.10
CA ALA A 334 17.61 -19.20 7.24
C ALA A 334 16.79 -19.04 5.96
N THR A 335 16.12 -20.11 5.52
CA THR A 335 15.10 -20.03 4.47
C THR A 335 13.76 -19.51 5.02
N PRO A 336 12.78 -19.15 4.18
CA PRO A 336 11.43 -18.87 4.65
C PRO A 336 10.83 -20.04 5.44
N PHE A 337 11.12 -21.28 5.05
CA PHE A 337 10.68 -22.45 5.81
C PHE A 337 11.30 -22.50 7.21
N ASP A 338 12.61 -22.24 7.31
CA ASP A 338 13.32 -22.23 8.61
C ASP A 338 12.88 -21.06 9.51
N SER A 339 12.34 -20.00 8.91
CA SER A 339 11.84 -18.82 9.63
C SER A 339 10.38 -18.96 10.07
N ALA A 340 9.68 -20.02 9.66
CA ALA A 340 8.30 -20.28 10.06
C ALA A 340 8.24 -20.63 11.55
N THR A 341 7.36 -19.95 12.29
CA THR A 341 7.17 -20.19 13.73
C THR A 341 5.85 -20.89 14.03
N THR A 342 5.00 -21.09 13.02
CA THR A 342 3.67 -21.68 13.14
C THR A 342 3.50 -22.89 12.23
N GLY A 343 2.81 -23.92 12.73
CA GLY A 343 2.55 -25.13 11.96
C GLY A 343 1.74 -24.89 10.68
N VAL A 344 0.95 -23.82 10.62
CA VAL A 344 0.19 -23.44 9.41
C VAL A 344 1.15 -23.06 8.27
N ALA A 345 2.06 -22.12 8.52
CA ALA A 345 3.01 -21.68 7.52
C ALA A 345 3.91 -22.85 7.08
N GLU A 346 4.33 -23.69 8.03
CA GLU A 346 5.08 -24.91 7.74
C GLU A 346 4.31 -25.89 6.83
N ILE A 347 3.02 -26.14 7.10
CA ILE A 347 2.19 -27.03 6.29
C ILE A 347 2.05 -26.48 4.86
N ILE A 348 1.76 -25.20 4.71
CA ILE A 348 1.62 -24.56 3.39
C ILE A 348 2.94 -24.67 2.62
N LEU A 349 4.06 -24.27 3.22
CA LEU A 349 5.37 -24.33 2.56
C LEU A 349 5.80 -25.78 2.26
N ARG A 350 5.52 -26.74 3.15
CA ARG A 350 5.83 -28.16 2.94
C ARG A 350 5.05 -28.75 1.77
N THR A 351 3.76 -28.42 1.64
CA THR A 351 2.93 -28.91 0.53
C THR A 351 3.33 -28.29 -0.81
N GLN A 352 3.90 -27.08 -0.80
CA GLN A 352 4.33 -26.37 -2.00
C GLN A 352 5.81 -26.57 -2.37
N LYS A 353 6.56 -27.42 -1.64
CA LYS A 353 8.02 -27.62 -1.74
C LYS A 353 8.48 -28.27 -3.06
N LYS A 354 8.22 -27.61 -4.20
CA LYS A 354 8.77 -27.95 -5.50
C LYS A 354 9.90 -26.98 -5.81
N LEU A 355 11.14 -27.42 -5.58
CA LEU A 355 12.31 -26.65 -6.01
C LEU A 355 12.54 -26.89 -7.49
N SER A 356 12.73 -25.81 -8.24
CA SER A 356 13.09 -25.93 -9.65
C SER A 356 14.54 -26.40 -9.79
N LEU A 357 14.85 -27.12 -10.87
CA LEU A 357 16.22 -27.51 -11.20
C LEU A 357 17.15 -26.29 -11.32
N LYS A 358 16.63 -25.15 -11.78
CA LYS A 358 17.38 -23.89 -11.86
C LYS A 358 17.82 -23.42 -10.47
N CYS A 359 16.93 -23.46 -9.48
CA CYS A 359 17.26 -23.09 -8.11
C CYS A 359 18.31 -24.04 -7.51
N LEU A 360 18.15 -25.35 -7.72
CA LEU A 360 19.13 -26.36 -7.27
C LEU A 360 20.51 -26.14 -7.89
N ALA A 361 20.57 -25.85 -9.19
CA ALA A 361 21.82 -25.54 -9.88
C ALA A 361 22.47 -24.25 -9.36
N ALA A 362 21.69 -23.17 -9.21
CA ALA A 362 22.18 -21.91 -8.65
C ALA A 362 22.73 -22.07 -7.23
N LYS A 363 22.02 -22.83 -6.39
CA LYS A 363 22.46 -23.19 -5.04
C LYS A 363 23.74 -24.02 -5.06
N ALA A 364 23.85 -25.00 -5.95
CA ALA A 364 25.07 -25.82 -6.10
C ALA A 364 26.27 -24.97 -6.55
N VAL A 365 26.09 -24.04 -7.49
CA VAL A 365 27.12 -23.09 -7.93
C VAL A 365 27.65 -22.28 -6.76
N LYS A 366 26.75 -21.76 -5.92
CA LYS A 366 27.13 -20.96 -4.74
C LYS A 366 27.76 -21.77 -3.62
N ILE A 367 27.22 -22.94 -3.27
CA ILE A 367 27.74 -23.80 -2.21
C ILE A 367 29.16 -24.26 -2.54
N ASN A 368 29.44 -24.58 -3.80
CA ASN A 368 30.75 -25.06 -4.23
C ASN A 368 31.70 -23.92 -4.65
N GLY A 369 31.31 -22.66 -4.49
CA GLY A 369 32.15 -21.51 -4.83
C GLY A 369 32.56 -21.44 -6.30
N ILE A 370 31.74 -21.97 -7.21
CA ILE A 370 32.05 -22.01 -8.65
C ILE A 370 32.04 -20.57 -9.20
N LEU A 371 33.08 -20.18 -9.92
CA LEU A 371 33.14 -18.89 -10.59
C LEU A 371 32.10 -18.83 -11.72
N TYR A 372 31.11 -17.94 -11.61
CA TYR A 372 30.05 -17.78 -12.60
C TYR A 372 29.98 -16.38 -13.23
N LYS A 373 30.54 -15.35 -12.57
CA LYS A 373 30.51 -13.97 -13.06
C LYS A 373 31.25 -13.85 -14.40
N GLY A 374 30.58 -13.29 -15.42
CA GLY A 374 31.08 -13.19 -16.79
C GLY A 374 31.04 -14.49 -17.60
N GLN A 375 30.69 -15.63 -16.97
CA GLN A 375 30.57 -16.93 -17.65
C GLN A 375 29.11 -17.28 -17.98
N VAL A 376 28.17 -16.72 -17.24
CA VAL A 376 26.73 -16.85 -17.51
C VAL A 376 26.15 -15.50 -17.98
N PRO A 377 25.01 -15.51 -18.70
CA PRO A 377 24.27 -14.29 -18.99
C PRO A 377 24.03 -13.43 -17.73
N ARG A 378 24.18 -12.11 -17.83
CA ARG A 378 24.08 -11.17 -16.69
C ARG A 378 22.82 -11.35 -15.84
N HIS A 379 21.68 -11.63 -16.45
CA HIS A 379 20.42 -11.84 -15.73
C HIS A 379 20.44 -13.11 -14.85
N LEU A 380 21.24 -14.13 -15.20
CA LEU A 380 21.42 -15.32 -14.38
C LEU A 380 22.39 -15.09 -13.22
N GLU A 381 23.27 -14.08 -13.29
CA GLU A 381 24.16 -13.75 -12.16
C GLU A 381 23.35 -13.32 -10.94
N ALA A 382 22.35 -12.44 -11.12
CA ALA A 382 21.44 -12.03 -10.05
C ALA A 382 20.64 -13.22 -9.49
N PHE A 383 20.19 -14.12 -10.36
CA PHE A 383 19.50 -15.35 -9.95
C PHE A 383 20.40 -16.26 -9.10
N ILE A 384 21.66 -16.44 -9.48
CA ILE A 384 22.64 -17.22 -8.72
C ILE A 384 22.98 -16.53 -7.40
N GLU A 385 23.06 -15.20 -7.38
CA GLU A 385 23.29 -14.41 -6.16
C GLU A 385 22.16 -14.59 -5.13
N LEU A 386 20.91 -14.61 -5.58
CA LEU A 386 19.73 -14.84 -4.73
C LEU A 386 19.83 -16.15 -3.92
N HIS A 387 20.43 -17.19 -4.51
CA HIS A 387 20.58 -18.53 -3.93
C HIS A 387 21.93 -18.75 -3.20
N GLY A 388 22.70 -17.68 -2.99
CA GLY A 388 23.96 -17.73 -2.27
C GLY A 388 23.78 -17.70 -0.75
N PRO A 389 24.73 -18.26 0.03
CA PRO A 389 24.74 -18.10 1.48
C PRO A 389 24.70 -16.59 1.81
N GLY A 390 23.94 -16.19 2.83
CA GLY A 390 24.04 -14.85 3.46
C GLY A 390 25.52 -14.51 3.60
N HIS A 391 26.05 -13.55 2.82
CA HIS A 391 27.50 -13.36 2.80
C HIS A 391 27.93 -12.82 4.18
N VAL A 392 28.93 -13.47 4.74
CA VAL A 392 29.67 -13.05 5.92
C VAL A 392 30.96 -12.47 5.39
N ASP A 393 31.06 -11.15 5.30
CA ASP A 393 32.36 -10.52 5.15
C ASP A 393 33.14 -10.78 6.45
N GLY A 394 34.14 -11.67 6.42
CA GLY A 394 35.16 -11.73 7.48
C GLY A 394 35.43 -13.06 8.18
N LEU A 395 34.84 -14.20 7.81
CA LEU A 395 35.29 -15.50 8.33
C LEU A 395 35.40 -16.56 7.24
N SER A 396 36.61 -16.67 6.71
CA SER A 396 37.19 -17.96 6.36
C SER A 396 36.89 -19.00 7.46
N ASN A 397 36.49 -20.20 7.03
CA ASN A 397 36.22 -21.40 7.83
C ASN A 397 34.80 -21.51 8.42
N ARG A 398 33.89 -22.09 7.63
CA ARG A 398 33.02 -23.15 8.19
C ARG A 398 33.64 -24.50 7.83
N PRO A 399 33.87 -25.40 8.80
CA PRO A 399 34.34 -26.75 8.51
C PRO A 399 33.24 -27.50 7.77
N CYS A 400 33.63 -28.28 6.77
CA CYS A 400 32.79 -29.29 6.13
C CYS A 400 32.13 -30.14 7.21
N LYS A 401 30.81 -30.04 7.38
CA LYS A 401 30.07 -31.07 8.12
C LYS A 401 30.15 -32.34 7.27
N GLY A 402 30.77 -33.34 7.86
CA GLY A 402 31.18 -34.57 7.24
C GLY A 402 30.04 -35.36 6.62
N GLU A 403 30.47 -36.18 5.67
CA GLU A 403 29.82 -37.38 5.18
C GLU A 403 28.96 -38.07 6.26
N HIS A 404 27.65 -38.05 6.10
CA HIS A 404 26.86 -39.20 6.51
C HIS A 404 26.89 -40.19 5.36
N ARG A 405 27.86 -41.11 5.41
CA ARG A 405 27.79 -42.38 4.71
C ARG A 405 26.62 -43.19 5.29
N LEU A 406 25.82 -43.71 4.35
CA LEU A 406 24.87 -44.83 4.41
C LEU A 406 23.68 -44.69 5.36
#